data_AF-A0A1B2J5K2-F1
#
_entry.id   AF-A0A1B2J5K2-F1
#
_cell.length_a   1.000
_cell.length_b   1.000
_cell.length_c   1.000
_cell.angle_alpha   90.00
_cell.angle_beta   90.00
_cell.angle_gamma   90.00
#
_symmetry.space_group_name_H-M   'P 1'
#
loop_
_entity.id
_entity.type
_entity.pdbx_description
1 polymer ?
#
loop_
_entity_poly.entity_id
_entity_poly.type
_entity_poly.pdbx_seq_one_letter_code
_entity_poly.pdbx_strand_id
1 'polypeptide(L)'
;MDYKEIKDRLVTEYLKIECSRVNQRVNSLKNPKVDQALQQFRNSPLAHMRKAHVDGIRNPQYTDDAIFQALETMDLDHIFEKANTLYKSQQEDESKKDSLDETDFTVVALLDWFKNDFFKWINKPPCPICRSEDESRIRMVGSARPTTEELSHGAGVVEVFNCDHCNSTIRFPRYNNPTMLLSTKAGRCGEWNNCFLLCLKALGLRARCVRNVEDHVWSEYYSEHLKRWVHLDSCENAFDKPELYCKGWGKKMSYCFAFDDTLIEDVSAKYITQGRLPKMLDEGTIRICLYFFNQKALQMVSENTEAFYSALVKYHRCLSANRKENGTKSRNESSTLTSLLPRQSGSASWTSERGENGL
;
A
#
# COMPACT_ATOMS: atom_id res chain seq x y z
N MET A 1 -19.82 15.29 -38.12
CA MET A 1 -19.39 14.09 -37.40
C MET A 1 -19.13 14.50 -35.97
N ASP A 2 -19.82 13.89 -35.02
CA ASP A 2 -19.51 14.11 -33.61
C ASP A 2 -18.30 13.25 -33.23
N TYR A 3 -17.14 13.90 -33.03
CA TYR A 3 -15.91 13.22 -32.63
C TYR A 3 -16.03 12.53 -31.27
N LYS A 4 -16.93 12.99 -30.39
CA LYS A 4 -17.17 12.36 -29.08
C LYS A 4 -17.86 11.02 -29.27
N GLU A 5 -18.92 10.97 -30.06
CA GLU A 5 -19.65 9.73 -30.37
C GLU A 5 -18.72 8.69 -31.03
N ILE A 6 -17.87 9.11 -31.97
CA ILE A 6 -16.90 8.22 -32.62
C ILE A 6 -15.88 7.68 -31.61
N LYS A 7 -15.35 8.53 -30.73
CA LYS A 7 -14.39 8.13 -29.69
C LYS A 7 -15.02 7.10 -28.75
N ASP A 8 -16.22 7.36 -28.26
CA ASP A 8 -16.90 6.49 -27.29
C ASP A 8 -17.19 5.12 -27.92
N ARG A 9 -17.68 5.09 -29.17
CA ARG A 9 -17.87 3.85 -29.94
C ARG A 9 -16.56 3.08 -30.13
N LEU A 10 -15.46 3.76 -30.47
CA LEU A 10 -14.16 3.13 -30.66
C LEU A 10 -13.66 2.49 -29.36
N VAL A 11 -13.81 3.18 -28.23
CA VAL A 11 -13.43 2.66 -26.91
C VAL A 11 -14.28 1.43 -26.57
N THR A 12 -15.59 1.47 -26.77
CA THR A 12 -16.48 0.33 -26.52
C THR A 12 -16.09 -0.89 -27.37
N GLU A 13 -15.87 -0.73 -28.67
CA GLU A 13 -15.47 -1.84 -29.54
C GLU A 13 -14.08 -2.38 -29.19
N TYR A 14 -13.13 -1.51 -28.86
CA TYR A 14 -11.82 -1.92 -28.37
C TYR A 14 -11.91 -2.77 -27.10
N LEU A 15 -12.74 -2.35 -26.13
CA LEU A 15 -12.96 -3.09 -24.89
C LEU A 15 -13.57 -4.48 -25.13
N LYS A 16 -14.52 -4.61 -26.07
CA LYS A 16 -15.06 -5.93 -26.46
C LYS A 16 -13.96 -6.85 -26.99
N ILE A 17 -13.09 -6.32 -27.85
CA ILE A 17 -11.95 -7.07 -28.41
C ILE A 17 -10.98 -7.49 -27.30
N GLU A 18 -10.60 -6.57 -26.40
CA GLU A 18 -9.70 -6.91 -25.29
C GLU A 18 -10.32 -7.88 -24.30
N CYS A 19 -11.62 -7.80 -24.03
CA CYS A 19 -12.32 -8.79 -23.19
C CYS A 19 -12.21 -10.20 -23.79
N SER A 20 -12.47 -10.34 -25.09
CA SER A 20 -12.28 -11.61 -25.81
C SER A 20 -10.81 -12.09 -25.73
N ARG A 21 -9.84 -11.19 -25.93
CA ARG A 21 -8.41 -11.51 -25.84
C ARG A 21 -7.99 -11.95 -24.44
N VAL A 22 -8.46 -11.28 -23.39
CA VAL A 22 -8.18 -11.66 -21.99
C VAL A 22 -8.73 -13.06 -21.70
N ASN A 23 -9.96 -13.36 -22.14
CA ASN A 23 -10.55 -14.68 -21.98
C ASN A 23 -9.74 -15.77 -22.71
N GLN A 24 -9.30 -15.51 -23.94
CA GLN A 24 -8.43 -16.41 -24.69
C GLN A 24 -7.07 -16.61 -24.00
N ARG A 25 -6.42 -15.52 -23.54
CA ARG A 25 -5.15 -15.56 -22.79
C ARG A 25 -5.29 -16.42 -21.54
N VAL A 26 -6.31 -16.17 -20.72
CA VAL A 26 -6.56 -16.94 -19.50
C VAL A 26 -6.79 -18.43 -19.79
N ASN A 27 -7.51 -18.77 -20.86
CA ASN A 27 -7.69 -20.17 -21.26
C ASN A 27 -6.37 -20.81 -21.72
N SER A 28 -5.54 -20.09 -22.49
CA SER A 28 -4.22 -20.60 -22.92
C SER A 28 -3.25 -20.84 -21.76
N LEU A 29 -3.46 -20.14 -20.63
CA LEU A 29 -2.67 -20.32 -19.41
C LEU A 29 -3.05 -21.57 -18.61
N LYS A 30 -4.11 -22.30 -18.97
CA LYS A 30 -4.44 -23.59 -18.36
C LYS A 30 -3.54 -24.69 -18.94
N ASN A 31 -2.32 -24.77 -18.43
CA ASN A 31 -1.34 -25.77 -18.84
C ASN A 31 -0.48 -26.23 -17.65
N PRO A 32 0.16 -27.42 -17.73
CA PRO A 32 0.85 -28.02 -16.59
C PRO A 32 1.95 -27.14 -15.97
N LYS A 33 2.65 -26.34 -16.79
CA LYS A 33 3.70 -25.44 -16.31
C LYS A 33 3.14 -24.33 -15.43
N VAL A 34 2.03 -23.72 -15.84
CA VAL A 34 1.35 -22.69 -15.05
C VAL A 34 0.73 -23.31 -13.80
N ASP A 35 0.09 -24.48 -13.92
CA ASP A 35 -0.52 -25.17 -12.78
C ASP A 35 0.51 -25.53 -11.71
N GLN A 36 1.69 -26.02 -12.12
CA GLN A 36 2.80 -26.29 -11.21
C GLN A 36 3.30 -25.02 -10.50
N ALA A 37 3.49 -23.92 -11.24
CA ALA A 37 3.91 -22.64 -10.65
C ALA A 37 2.87 -22.12 -9.63
N LEU A 38 1.59 -22.19 -9.98
CA LEU A 38 0.48 -21.79 -9.10
C LEU A 38 0.40 -22.67 -7.85
N GLN A 39 0.67 -23.97 -7.97
CA GLN A 39 0.72 -24.89 -6.83
C GLN A 39 1.89 -24.57 -5.90
N GLN A 40 3.09 -24.32 -6.45
CA GLN A 40 4.24 -23.89 -5.67
C GLN A 40 3.96 -22.57 -4.93
N PHE A 41 3.37 -21.58 -5.62
CA PHE A 41 3.00 -20.31 -4.99
C PHE A 41 1.99 -20.50 -3.85
N ARG A 42 0.96 -21.31 -4.06
CA ARG A 42 -0.07 -21.61 -3.04
C ARG A 42 0.52 -22.32 -1.82
N ASN A 43 1.50 -23.19 -2.02
CA ASN A 43 2.13 -23.95 -0.94
C ASN A 43 3.29 -23.18 -0.26
N SER A 44 3.64 -22.00 -0.78
CA SER A 44 4.65 -21.13 -0.19
C SER A 44 4.04 -20.15 0.82
N PRO A 45 4.86 -19.54 1.69
CA PRO A 45 4.40 -18.44 2.55
C PRO A 45 3.80 -17.26 1.78
N LEU A 46 4.04 -17.12 0.47
CA LEU A 46 3.50 -16.03 -0.36
C LEU A 46 2.01 -16.16 -0.67
N ALA A 47 1.36 -17.28 -0.34
CA ALA A 47 -0.04 -17.53 -0.67
C ALA A 47 -1.00 -16.42 -0.23
N HIS A 48 -0.72 -15.78 0.92
CA HIS A 48 -1.51 -14.67 1.43
C HIS A 48 -1.47 -13.41 0.54
N MET A 49 -0.41 -13.21 -0.25
CA MET A 49 -0.30 -12.09 -1.19
C MET A 49 -1.35 -12.21 -2.30
N ARG A 50 -1.56 -13.42 -2.83
CA ARG A 50 -2.63 -13.68 -3.80
C ARG A 50 -4.01 -13.43 -3.17
N LYS A 51 -4.21 -13.86 -1.93
CA LYS A 51 -5.47 -13.63 -1.22
C LYS A 51 -5.74 -12.13 -1.07
N ALA A 52 -4.77 -11.36 -0.60
CA ALA A 52 -4.89 -9.91 -0.45
C ALA A 52 -5.23 -9.21 -1.79
N HIS A 53 -4.59 -9.61 -2.89
CA HIS A 53 -4.89 -9.09 -4.23
C HIS A 53 -6.33 -9.37 -4.65
N VAL A 54 -6.77 -10.63 -4.53
CA VAL A 54 -8.14 -11.04 -4.91
C VAL A 54 -9.20 -10.38 -4.03
N ASP A 55 -8.95 -10.28 -2.73
CA ASP A 55 -9.87 -9.65 -1.78
C ASP A 55 -10.01 -8.15 -2.08
N GLY A 56 -8.93 -7.47 -2.45
CA GLY A 56 -8.95 -6.05 -2.85
C GLY A 56 -9.77 -5.79 -4.12
N ILE A 57 -9.77 -6.73 -5.08
CA ILE A 57 -10.60 -6.65 -6.29
C ILE A 57 -12.08 -6.88 -5.96
N ARG A 58 -12.37 -7.91 -5.15
CA ARG A 58 -13.75 -8.34 -4.86
C ARG A 58 -14.48 -7.44 -3.86
N ASN A 59 -13.74 -6.89 -2.92
CA ASN A 59 -14.26 -6.04 -1.85
C ASN A 59 -13.49 -4.72 -1.85
N PRO A 60 -13.73 -3.82 -2.82
CA PRO A 60 -13.08 -2.53 -2.86
C PRO A 60 -13.37 -1.76 -1.57
N GLN A 61 -12.33 -1.41 -0.83
CA GLN A 61 -12.46 -0.69 0.45
C GLN A 61 -12.51 0.83 0.29
N TYR A 62 -12.08 1.33 -0.87
CA TYR A 62 -12.01 2.76 -1.19
C TYR A 62 -13.21 3.15 -2.08
N THR A 63 -14.41 3.03 -1.52
CA THR A 63 -15.66 3.41 -2.21
C THR A 63 -15.81 4.93 -2.28
N ASP A 64 -16.72 5.42 -3.12
CA ASP A 64 -17.01 6.86 -3.23
C ASP A 64 -17.42 7.47 -1.89
N ASP A 65 -18.20 6.76 -1.08
CA ASP A 65 -18.56 7.19 0.28
C ASP A 65 -17.34 7.32 1.21
N ALA A 66 -16.39 6.38 1.11
CA ALA A 66 -15.15 6.44 1.89
C ALA A 66 -14.27 7.61 1.44
N ILE A 67 -14.22 7.85 0.13
CA ILE A 67 -13.51 8.98 -0.48
C ILE A 67 -14.09 10.30 0.00
N PHE A 68 -15.41 10.45 -0.04
CA PHE A 68 -16.09 11.64 0.44
C PHE A 68 -15.82 11.90 1.93
N GLN A 69 -15.95 10.87 2.76
CA GLN A 69 -15.65 10.99 4.20
C GLN A 69 -14.20 11.34 4.49
N ALA A 70 -13.25 10.85 3.69
CA ALA A 70 -11.85 11.24 3.82
C ALA A 70 -11.65 12.72 3.50
N LEU A 71 -12.27 13.23 2.42
CA LEU A 71 -12.21 14.66 2.07
C LEU A 71 -12.81 15.55 3.17
N GLU A 72 -13.91 15.13 3.80
CA GLU A 72 -14.51 15.87 4.93
C GLU A 72 -13.66 15.82 6.20
N THR A 73 -12.87 14.75 6.38
CA THR A 73 -12.08 14.53 7.59
C THR A 73 -10.69 15.18 7.53
N MET A 74 -10.13 15.31 6.32
CA MET A 74 -8.80 15.88 6.10
C MET A 74 -8.81 17.40 6.28
N ASP A 75 -7.77 17.93 6.94
CA ASP A 75 -7.54 19.38 7.00
C ASP A 75 -6.89 19.86 5.70
N LEU A 76 -7.72 19.94 4.65
CA LEU A 76 -7.27 20.28 3.30
C LEU A 76 -6.62 21.67 3.24
N ASP A 77 -7.12 22.63 4.01
CA ASP A 77 -6.56 23.99 4.06
C ASP A 77 -5.13 23.95 4.60
N HIS A 78 -4.91 23.28 5.75
CA HIS A 78 -3.57 23.12 6.31
C HIS A 78 -2.62 22.39 5.35
N ILE A 79 -3.08 21.30 4.74
CA ILE A 79 -2.28 20.49 3.81
C ILE A 79 -1.87 21.33 2.58
N PHE A 80 -2.81 22.02 1.94
CA PHE A 80 -2.52 22.80 0.74
C PHE A 80 -1.72 24.07 1.03
N GLU A 81 -1.93 24.74 2.16
CA GLU A 81 -1.13 25.90 2.57
C GLU A 81 0.34 25.49 2.80
N LYS A 82 0.56 24.37 3.51
CA LYS A 82 1.89 23.82 3.73
C LYS A 82 2.55 23.40 2.42
N ALA A 83 1.82 22.70 1.54
CA ALA A 83 2.32 22.28 0.24
C ALA A 83 2.76 23.49 -0.62
N ASN A 84 1.94 24.54 -0.67
CA ASN A 84 2.24 25.77 -1.41
C ASN A 84 3.48 26.49 -0.84
N THR A 85 3.61 26.52 0.48
CA THR A 85 4.79 27.12 1.15
C THR A 85 6.07 26.37 0.78
N LEU A 86 6.05 25.03 0.82
CA LEU A 86 7.18 24.19 0.43
C LEU A 86 7.53 24.35 -1.05
N TYR A 87 6.52 24.39 -1.93
CA TYR A 87 6.71 24.60 -3.36
C TYR A 87 7.37 25.95 -3.66
N LYS A 88 6.88 27.04 -3.06
CA LYS A 88 7.49 28.38 -3.19
C LYS A 88 8.93 28.41 -2.69
N SER A 89 9.19 27.77 -1.55
CA SER A 89 10.54 27.69 -0.97
C SER A 89 11.50 26.93 -1.90
N GLN A 90 11.03 25.88 -2.58
CA GLN A 90 11.82 25.19 -3.61
C GLN A 90 12.15 26.12 -4.79
N GLN A 91 11.21 26.95 -5.23
CA GLN A 91 11.43 27.83 -6.38
C GLN A 91 12.44 28.95 -6.10
N GLU A 92 12.63 29.32 -4.84
CA GLU A 92 13.66 30.26 -4.39
C GLU A 92 15.04 29.60 -4.22
N ASP A 93 15.08 28.28 -3.98
CA ASP A 93 16.32 27.49 -3.89
C ASP A 93 16.75 26.99 -5.28
N GLU A 94 17.64 27.75 -5.93
CA GLU A 94 18.19 27.41 -7.26
C GLU A 94 18.79 26.00 -7.35
N SER A 95 19.19 25.37 -6.24
CA SER A 95 19.70 23.99 -6.24
C SER A 95 18.62 22.92 -6.32
N LYS A 96 17.37 23.26 -5.99
CA LYS A 96 16.22 22.34 -5.95
C LYS A 96 15.07 22.76 -6.87
N LYS A 97 15.25 23.85 -7.60
CA LYS A 97 14.29 24.37 -8.56
C LYS A 97 13.75 23.25 -9.47
N ASP A 98 12.43 23.18 -9.59
CA ASP A 98 11.70 22.17 -10.36
C ASP A 98 12.00 20.70 -10.01
N SER A 99 12.56 20.42 -8.83
CA SER A 99 12.84 19.04 -8.41
C SER A 99 11.56 18.22 -8.16
N LEU A 100 10.52 18.86 -7.64
CA LEU A 100 9.19 18.34 -7.37
C LEU A 100 8.12 19.33 -7.84
N ASP A 101 6.96 18.83 -8.25
CA ASP A 101 5.80 19.67 -8.60
C ASP A 101 4.86 19.94 -7.41
N GLU A 102 3.80 20.72 -7.62
CA GLU A 102 2.80 21.03 -6.60
C GLU A 102 2.09 19.79 -6.04
N THR A 103 1.89 18.77 -6.87
CA THR A 103 1.24 17.51 -6.45
C THR A 103 2.17 16.72 -5.55
N ASP A 104 3.45 16.66 -5.90
CA ASP A 104 4.49 16.02 -5.08
C ASP A 104 4.58 16.70 -3.71
N PHE A 105 4.56 18.04 -3.64
CA PHE A 105 4.53 18.75 -2.35
C PHE A 105 3.22 18.57 -1.58
N THR A 106 2.09 18.41 -2.26
CA THR A 106 0.82 18.04 -1.62
C THR A 106 0.96 16.69 -0.90
N VAL A 107 1.62 15.71 -1.53
CA VAL A 107 1.88 14.40 -0.92
C VAL A 107 2.85 14.50 0.27
N VAL A 108 3.89 15.35 0.16
CA VAL A 108 4.81 15.63 1.28
C VAL A 108 4.06 16.25 2.47
N ALA A 109 3.23 17.26 2.22
CA ALA A 109 2.42 17.90 3.27
C ALA A 109 1.40 16.93 3.89
N LEU A 110 0.79 16.07 3.06
CA LEU A 110 -0.15 15.05 3.52
C LEU A 110 0.54 14.00 4.43
N LEU A 111 1.75 13.54 4.10
CA LEU A 111 2.52 12.63 4.95
C LEU A 111 2.76 13.24 6.34
N ASP A 112 3.12 14.51 6.35
CA ASP A 112 3.44 15.24 7.57
C ASP A 112 2.20 15.42 8.45
N TRP A 113 1.11 15.95 7.89
CA TRP A 113 -0.19 16.07 8.58
C TRP A 113 -0.68 14.73 9.10
N PHE A 114 -0.59 13.68 8.28
CA PHE A 114 -1.09 12.36 8.67
C PHE A 114 -0.36 11.83 9.90
N LYS A 115 0.97 11.99 9.95
CA LYS A 115 1.79 11.49 11.05
C LYS A 115 1.70 12.37 12.30
N ASN A 116 1.75 13.69 12.13
CA ASN A 116 1.95 14.61 13.25
C ASN A 116 0.63 15.08 13.87
N ASP A 117 -0.44 15.17 13.07
CA ASP A 117 -1.70 15.79 13.49
C ASP A 117 -2.87 14.80 13.51
N PHE A 118 -2.90 13.86 12.56
CA PHE A 118 -4.09 13.04 12.34
C PHE A 118 -4.06 11.67 13.02
N PHE A 119 -3.04 10.85 12.75
CA PHE A 119 -3.06 9.42 13.06
C PHE A 119 -2.03 9.03 14.12
N LYS A 120 -2.40 8.13 15.03
CA LYS A 120 -1.57 7.75 16.19
C LYS A 120 -1.09 6.30 16.13
N TRP A 121 0.16 6.08 16.52
CA TRP A 121 0.72 4.76 16.64
C TRP A 121 0.32 4.13 17.97
N ILE A 122 -0.09 2.86 17.95
CA ILE A 122 -0.50 2.11 19.15
C ILE A 122 0.33 0.83 19.27
N ASN A 123 1.25 0.75 20.23
CA ASN A 123 1.81 -0.55 20.62
C ASN A 123 0.77 -1.28 21.46
N LYS A 124 0.33 -0.66 22.56
CA LYS A 124 -0.71 -1.17 23.44
C LYS A 124 -1.81 -0.13 23.63
N PRO A 125 -3.09 -0.50 23.56
CA PRO A 125 -4.19 0.44 23.70
C PRO A 125 -4.27 0.99 25.13
N PRO A 126 -4.69 2.25 25.32
CA PRO A 126 -4.99 2.76 26.66
C PRO A 126 -6.19 2.01 27.27
N CYS A 127 -6.23 1.97 28.59
CA CYS A 127 -7.36 1.34 29.29
C CYS A 127 -8.65 2.18 29.12
N PRO A 128 -9.76 1.62 28.63
CA PRO A 128 -11.00 2.38 28.43
C PRO A 128 -11.69 2.75 29.75
N ILE A 129 -11.38 2.05 30.85
CA ILE A 129 -11.99 2.27 32.16
C ILE A 129 -11.22 3.32 32.96
N CYS A 130 -9.93 3.10 33.21
CA CYS A 130 -9.11 4.00 34.03
C CYS A 130 -8.27 4.99 33.23
N ARG A 131 -8.34 4.95 31.89
CA ARG A 131 -7.62 5.85 30.96
C ARG A 131 -6.10 5.84 31.09
N SER A 132 -5.54 4.81 31.71
CA SER A 132 -4.08 4.65 31.82
C SER A 132 -3.48 4.43 30.44
N GLU A 133 -2.53 5.29 30.08
CA GLU A 133 -1.68 5.17 28.88
C GLU A 133 -0.32 4.51 29.20
N ASP A 134 -0.05 4.19 30.47
CA ASP A 134 1.17 3.48 30.89
C ASP A 134 1.20 2.04 30.33
N GLU A 135 1.88 1.87 29.20
CA GLU A 135 2.01 0.58 28.49
C GLU A 135 2.64 -0.53 29.36
N SER A 136 3.37 -0.18 30.43
CA SER A 136 3.94 -1.18 31.35
C SER A 136 2.87 -1.91 32.17
N ARG A 137 1.70 -1.28 32.34
CA ARG A 137 0.53 -1.83 33.04
C ARG A 137 -0.48 -2.47 32.11
N ILE A 138 -0.24 -2.43 30.80
CA ILE A 138 -1.10 -3.05 29.79
C ILE A 138 -0.42 -4.34 29.34
N ARG A 139 -1.01 -5.48 29.67
CA ARG A 139 -0.43 -6.79 29.37
C ARG A 139 -1.23 -7.51 28.31
N MET A 140 -0.57 -7.98 27.26
CA MET A 140 -1.20 -8.81 26.24
C MET A 140 -1.67 -10.13 26.87
N VAL A 141 -2.93 -10.48 26.65
CA VAL A 141 -3.55 -11.73 27.11
C VAL A 141 -3.64 -12.73 25.97
N GLY A 142 -3.96 -12.25 24.76
CA GLY A 142 -4.10 -13.10 23.59
C GLY A 142 -4.94 -12.43 22.51
N SER A 143 -5.67 -13.24 21.74
CA SER A 143 -6.61 -12.77 20.74
C SER A 143 -8.01 -13.32 20.97
N ALA A 144 -9.01 -12.58 20.51
CA ALA A 144 -10.41 -12.98 20.53
C ALA A 144 -11.02 -12.82 19.14
N ARG A 145 -12.16 -13.50 18.94
CA ARG A 145 -13.02 -13.22 17.79
C ARG A 145 -13.63 -11.82 17.93
N PRO A 146 -13.80 -11.09 16.81
CA PRO A 146 -14.59 -9.86 16.80
C PRO A 146 -16.01 -10.10 17.31
N THR A 147 -16.57 -9.12 18.01
CA THR A 147 -18.02 -9.04 18.24
C THR A 147 -18.75 -8.76 16.92
N THR A 148 -20.08 -8.88 16.92
CA THR A 148 -20.89 -8.54 15.73
C THR A 148 -20.64 -7.11 15.24
N GLU A 149 -20.53 -6.16 16.17
CA GLU A 149 -20.27 -4.75 15.87
C GLU A 149 -18.83 -4.51 15.36
N GLU A 150 -17.83 -5.15 15.98
CA GLU A 150 -16.45 -5.03 15.49
C GLU A 150 -16.30 -5.66 14.10
N LEU A 151 -16.99 -6.77 13.85
CA LEU A 151 -17.00 -7.44 12.56
C LEU A 151 -17.69 -6.61 11.48
N SER A 152 -18.83 -5.95 11.78
CA SER A 152 -19.49 -5.06 10.83
C SER A 152 -18.62 -3.86 10.44
N HIS A 153 -17.70 -3.48 11.33
CA HIS A 153 -16.68 -2.47 11.10
C HIS A 153 -15.38 -3.02 10.46
N GLY A 154 -15.37 -4.28 10.03
CA GLY A 154 -14.26 -4.88 9.29
C GLY A 154 -13.07 -5.33 10.15
N ALA A 155 -13.27 -5.57 11.45
CA ALA A 155 -12.24 -6.17 12.28
C ALA A 155 -12.02 -7.64 11.90
N GLY A 156 -10.77 -8.01 11.58
CA GLY A 156 -10.41 -9.41 11.29
C GLY A 156 -10.05 -10.21 12.53
N VAL A 157 -9.41 -9.55 13.50
CA VAL A 157 -8.97 -10.13 14.77
C VAL A 157 -9.04 -9.04 15.84
N VAL A 158 -9.21 -9.45 17.10
CA VAL A 158 -9.16 -8.55 18.25
C VAL A 158 -8.01 -8.97 19.13
N GLU A 159 -7.06 -8.08 19.36
CA GLU A 159 -6.04 -8.26 20.39
C GLU A 159 -6.66 -7.94 21.75
N VAL A 160 -6.41 -8.79 22.74
CA VAL A 160 -6.98 -8.67 24.08
C VAL A 160 -5.85 -8.40 25.06
N PHE A 161 -6.01 -7.34 25.84
CA PHE A 161 -5.08 -6.95 26.89
C PHE A 161 -5.79 -6.91 28.25
N ASN A 162 -5.00 -6.94 29.32
CA ASN A 162 -5.43 -6.69 30.69
C ASN A 162 -4.80 -5.39 31.18
N CYS A 163 -5.57 -4.57 31.88
CA CYS A 163 -5.05 -3.43 32.63
C CYS A 163 -4.71 -3.86 34.05
N ASP A 164 -3.43 -3.89 34.42
CA ASP A 164 -3.02 -4.32 35.76
C ASP A 164 -3.33 -3.26 36.85
N HIS A 165 -3.74 -2.05 36.47
CA HIS A 165 -4.17 -1.02 37.41
C HIS A 165 -5.62 -1.19 37.89
N CYS A 166 -6.54 -1.58 37.01
CA CYS A 166 -7.97 -1.71 37.33
C CYS A 166 -8.58 -3.07 36.99
N ASN A 167 -7.77 -4.03 36.55
CA ASN A 167 -8.13 -5.39 36.16
C ASN A 167 -9.20 -5.49 35.06
N SER A 168 -9.40 -4.42 34.27
CA SER A 168 -10.32 -4.45 33.14
C SER A 168 -9.70 -5.14 31.93
N THR A 169 -10.49 -5.94 31.23
CA THR A 169 -10.15 -6.42 29.89
C THR A 169 -10.24 -5.29 28.87
N ILE A 170 -9.21 -5.15 28.04
CA ILE A 170 -9.14 -4.17 26.95
C ILE A 170 -9.20 -4.94 25.63
N ARG A 171 -10.05 -4.47 24.72
CA ARG A 171 -10.16 -5.00 23.35
C ARG A 171 -9.52 -4.01 22.39
N PHE A 172 -8.69 -4.50 21.49
CA PHE A 172 -8.11 -3.73 20.40
C PHE A 172 -8.43 -4.41 19.07
N PRO A 173 -9.59 -4.08 18.47
CA PRO A 173 -9.99 -4.60 17.18
C PRO A 173 -9.06 -4.10 16.07
N ARG A 174 -8.55 -5.01 15.24
CA ARG A 174 -7.70 -4.69 14.09
C ARG A 174 -8.59 -4.47 12.87
N TYR A 175 -9.04 -3.22 12.70
CA TYR A 175 -9.96 -2.82 11.63
C TYR A 175 -9.29 -2.74 10.26
N ASN A 176 -9.93 -3.33 9.25
CA ASN A 176 -9.53 -3.17 7.85
C ASN A 176 -10.45 -2.22 7.07
N ASN A 177 -11.54 -1.72 7.66
CA ASN A 177 -12.39 -0.73 7.01
C ASN A 177 -11.73 0.66 7.13
N PRO A 178 -11.30 1.30 6.03
CA PRO A 178 -10.59 2.58 6.11
C PRO A 178 -11.47 3.73 6.62
N THR A 179 -12.79 3.68 6.42
CA THR A 179 -13.73 4.64 7.02
C THR A 179 -13.73 4.57 8.55
N MET A 180 -13.62 3.37 9.12
CA MET A 180 -13.47 3.22 10.56
C MET A 180 -12.15 3.79 11.05
N LEU A 181 -11.09 3.68 10.25
CA LEU A 181 -9.78 4.25 10.58
C LEU A 181 -9.77 5.78 10.55
N LEU A 182 -10.61 6.42 9.72
CA LEU A 182 -10.83 7.88 9.79
C LEU A 182 -11.40 8.31 11.14
N SER A 183 -12.20 7.45 11.77
CA SER A 183 -12.80 7.70 13.10
C SER A 183 -11.85 7.34 14.24
N THR A 184 -11.23 6.16 14.20
CA THR A 184 -10.35 5.70 15.29
C THR A 184 -9.02 6.44 15.32
N LYS A 185 -8.53 6.90 14.14
CA LYS A 185 -7.31 7.69 13.97
C LYS A 185 -6.07 7.06 14.64
N ALA A 186 -6.05 5.74 14.75
CA ALA A 186 -5.02 5.04 15.50
C ALA A 186 -4.86 3.59 15.03
N GLY A 187 -3.64 3.08 15.13
CA GLY A 187 -3.31 1.69 14.78
C GLY A 187 -1.82 1.45 14.60
N ARG A 188 -1.48 0.46 13.77
CA ARG A 188 -0.09 0.11 13.41
C ARG A 188 0.09 0.21 11.90
N CYS A 189 1.22 -0.25 11.36
CA CYS A 189 1.58 -0.07 9.95
C CYS A 189 0.46 -0.47 8.97
N GLY A 190 -0.28 -1.54 9.27
CA GLY A 190 -1.47 -1.96 8.51
C GLY A 190 -2.56 -0.90 8.43
N GLU A 191 -3.02 -0.42 9.60
CA GLU A 191 -4.05 0.62 9.69
C GLU A 191 -3.57 1.97 9.16
N TRP A 192 -2.34 2.37 9.50
CA TRP A 192 -1.69 3.58 9.01
C TRP A 192 -1.67 3.61 7.48
N ASN A 193 -1.18 2.54 6.86
CA ASN A 193 -1.08 2.47 5.41
C ASN A 193 -2.47 2.42 4.75
N ASN A 194 -3.42 1.70 5.32
CA ASN A 194 -4.76 1.59 4.75
C ASN A 194 -5.51 2.93 4.76
N CYS A 195 -5.50 3.63 5.90
CA CYS A 195 -6.12 4.94 6.02
C CYS A 195 -5.40 5.99 5.15
N PHE A 196 -4.07 5.96 5.11
CA PHE A 196 -3.29 6.87 4.27
C PHE A 196 -3.54 6.66 2.76
N LEU A 197 -3.69 5.41 2.31
CA LEU A 197 -4.09 5.09 0.94
C LEU A 197 -5.47 5.66 0.60
N LEU A 198 -6.41 5.64 1.53
CA LEU A 198 -7.72 6.29 1.34
C LEU A 198 -7.54 7.80 1.15
N CYS A 199 -6.72 8.46 1.98
CA CYS A 199 -6.43 9.90 1.85
C CYS A 199 -5.81 10.25 0.49
N LEU A 200 -4.81 9.48 0.03
CA LEU A 200 -4.21 9.67 -1.29
C LEU A 200 -5.24 9.51 -2.42
N LYS A 201 -6.08 8.47 -2.34
CA LYS A 201 -7.12 8.22 -3.34
C LYS A 201 -8.19 9.30 -3.32
N ALA A 202 -8.50 9.86 -2.15
CA ALA A 202 -9.47 10.93 -1.99
C ALA A 202 -9.03 12.21 -2.71
N LEU A 203 -7.73 12.50 -2.73
CA LEU A 203 -7.13 13.55 -3.55
C LEU A 203 -7.03 13.21 -5.05
N GLY A 204 -7.61 12.09 -5.50
CA GLY A 204 -7.54 11.63 -6.89
C GLY A 204 -6.18 11.09 -7.31
N LEU A 205 -5.28 10.82 -6.36
CA LEU A 205 -3.92 10.39 -6.67
C LEU A 205 -3.85 8.89 -6.97
N ARG A 206 -2.98 8.55 -7.93
CA ARG A 206 -2.66 7.17 -8.27
C ARG A 206 -1.79 6.57 -7.18
N ALA A 207 -2.39 5.82 -6.27
CA ALA A 207 -1.71 5.16 -5.16
C ALA A 207 -1.91 3.64 -5.15
N ARG A 208 -0.88 2.92 -4.69
CA ARG A 208 -0.87 1.47 -4.52
C ARG A 208 -0.24 1.06 -3.18
N CYS A 209 -0.72 -0.03 -2.62
CA CYS A 209 -0.19 -0.63 -1.39
C CYS A 209 1.05 -1.45 -1.72
N VAL A 210 2.14 -1.33 -0.96
CA VAL A 210 3.27 -2.26 -1.03
C VAL A 210 3.31 -3.07 0.26
N ARG A 211 3.44 -4.40 0.12
CA ARG A 211 3.59 -5.32 1.24
C ARG A 211 4.91 -6.06 1.13
N ASN A 212 5.72 -5.95 2.17
CA ASN A 212 6.84 -6.83 2.40
C ASN A 212 6.37 -8.10 3.12
N VAL A 213 6.96 -9.25 2.76
CA VAL A 213 6.61 -10.55 3.35
C VAL A 213 6.94 -10.62 4.84
N GLU A 214 8.00 -9.94 5.28
CA GLU A 214 8.46 -9.90 6.67
C GLU A 214 7.72 -8.81 7.50
N ASP A 215 6.39 -8.79 7.42
CA ASP A 215 5.47 -7.99 8.24
C ASP A 215 5.76 -6.47 8.24
N HIS A 216 5.78 -5.86 7.05
CA HIS A 216 5.65 -4.39 6.94
C HIS A 216 4.89 -4.00 5.68
N VAL A 217 4.18 -2.89 5.74
CA VAL A 217 3.39 -2.37 4.62
C VAL A 217 3.56 -0.86 4.51
N TRP A 218 3.54 -0.36 3.28
CA TRP A 218 3.65 1.05 2.97
C TRP A 218 2.93 1.36 1.65
N SER A 219 3.09 2.57 1.14
CA SER A 219 2.41 3.06 -0.05
C SER A 219 3.39 3.47 -1.15
N GLU A 220 2.91 3.48 -2.38
CA GLU A 220 3.54 4.22 -3.46
C GLU A 220 2.50 5.10 -4.13
N TYR A 221 2.91 6.29 -4.55
CA TYR A 221 2.12 7.11 -5.47
C TYR A 221 2.88 7.30 -6.78
N TYR A 222 2.14 7.47 -7.88
CA TYR A 222 2.76 7.78 -9.17
C TYR A 222 2.85 9.29 -9.34
N SER A 223 4.07 9.82 -9.29
CA SER A 223 4.34 11.22 -9.60
C SER A 223 4.31 11.42 -11.12
N GLU A 224 3.42 12.28 -11.60
CA GLU A 224 3.36 12.64 -13.01
C GLU A 224 4.55 13.54 -13.40
N HIS A 225 5.12 14.31 -12.48
CA HIS A 225 6.36 15.06 -12.73
C HIS A 225 7.56 14.14 -12.89
N LEU A 226 7.79 13.25 -11.91
CA LEU A 226 8.93 12.33 -11.89
C LEU A 226 8.76 11.11 -12.82
N LYS A 227 7.56 10.93 -13.39
CA LYS A 227 7.17 9.83 -14.31
C LYS A 227 7.43 8.43 -13.74
N ARG A 228 7.31 8.25 -12.43
CA ARG A 228 7.56 6.97 -11.74
C ARG A 228 6.75 6.81 -10.46
N TRP A 229 6.71 5.58 -9.97
CA TRP A 229 6.25 5.28 -8.63
C TRP A 229 7.26 5.76 -7.59
N VAL A 230 6.80 6.61 -6.68
CA VAL A 230 7.56 7.18 -5.57
C VAL A 230 7.15 6.45 -4.28
N HIS A 231 8.14 6.09 -3.47
CA HIS A 231 7.93 5.42 -2.18
C HIS A 231 7.32 6.40 -1.16
N LEU A 232 6.30 5.96 -0.44
CA LEU A 232 5.73 6.67 0.71
C LEU A 232 5.61 5.74 1.91
N ASP A 233 6.12 6.16 3.06
CA ASP A 233 5.82 5.51 4.35
C ASP A 233 5.22 6.54 5.31
N SER A 234 3.91 6.44 5.55
CA SER A 234 3.20 7.36 6.44
C SER A 234 3.58 7.19 7.90
N CYS A 235 3.98 5.99 8.33
CA CYS A 235 4.45 5.75 9.69
C CYS A 235 5.74 6.54 9.98
N GLU A 236 6.53 6.80 8.95
CA GLU A 236 7.87 7.38 9.03
C GLU A 236 7.94 8.80 8.45
N ASN A 237 6.82 9.36 7.96
CA ASN A 237 6.77 10.62 7.20
C ASN A 237 7.86 10.66 6.12
N ALA A 238 7.95 9.57 5.34
CA ALA A 238 9.06 9.34 4.43
C ALA A 238 8.59 9.41 2.97
N PHE A 239 9.04 10.44 2.27
CA PHE A 239 8.85 10.62 0.83
C PHE A 239 10.10 10.22 0.06
N ASP A 240 9.95 9.33 -0.92
CA ASP A 240 10.98 8.85 -1.86
C ASP A 240 12.25 8.26 -1.22
N LYS A 241 12.10 7.55 -0.10
CA LYS A 241 13.19 6.88 0.62
C LYS A 241 13.05 5.35 0.58
N PRO A 242 13.12 4.67 -0.58
CA PRO A 242 12.95 3.21 -0.64
C PRO A 242 14.03 2.43 0.12
N GLU A 243 15.20 3.03 0.35
CA GLU A 243 16.30 2.42 1.10
C GLU A 243 16.12 2.50 2.63
N LEU A 244 15.04 3.15 3.10
CA LEU A 244 14.71 3.31 4.52
C LEU A 244 14.76 1.96 5.26
N TYR A 245 14.25 0.90 4.66
CA TYR A 245 14.14 -0.40 5.31
C TYR A 245 15.49 -1.13 5.37
N CYS A 246 16.13 -1.37 4.23
CA CYS A 246 17.37 -2.16 4.20
C CYS A 246 18.59 -1.39 4.70
N LYS A 247 18.75 -0.11 4.34
CA LYS A 247 19.88 0.72 4.76
C LYS A 247 19.59 1.44 6.08
N GLY A 248 18.40 2.02 6.23
CA GLY A 248 18.03 2.74 7.46
C GLY A 248 17.79 1.81 8.65
N TRP A 249 16.91 0.81 8.51
CA TRP A 249 16.57 -0.10 9.62
C TRP A 249 17.48 -1.33 9.72
N GLY A 250 18.27 -1.62 8.68
CA GLY A 250 19.00 -2.88 8.57
C GLY A 250 18.09 -4.09 8.36
N LYS A 251 16.83 -3.87 7.93
CA LYS A 251 15.83 -4.92 7.77
C LYS A 251 16.23 -5.89 6.66
N LYS A 252 16.16 -7.19 6.95
CA LYS A 252 16.33 -8.26 5.94
C LYS A 252 14.98 -8.58 5.31
N MET A 253 14.94 -8.65 3.99
CA MET A 253 13.68 -8.83 3.24
C MET A 253 13.81 -9.86 2.12
N SER A 254 12.73 -10.59 1.84
CA SER A 254 12.67 -11.57 0.73
C SER A 254 11.97 -11.01 -0.51
N TYR A 255 10.72 -10.55 -0.33
CA TYR A 255 9.88 -10.02 -1.39
C TYR A 255 9.10 -8.78 -0.94
N CYS A 256 8.89 -7.87 -1.89
CA CYS A 256 7.96 -6.76 -1.78
C CYS A 256 7.02 -6.80 -2.98
N PHE A 257 5.71 -6.90 -2.72
CA PHE A 257 4.69 -6.87 -3.76
C PHE A 257 3.87 -5.59 -3.68
N ALA A 258 3.69 -4.92 -4.81
CA ALA A 258 2.79 -3.78 -4.92
C ALA A 258 1.42 -4.24 -5.45
N PHE A 259 0.36 -3.71 -4.86
CA PHE A 259 -1.04 -4.02 -5.15
C PHE A 259 -1.80 -2.73 -5.40
N ASP A 260 -2.48 -2.65 -6.54
CA ASP A 260 -3.62 -1.76 -6.69
C ASP A 260 -4.93 -2.58 -6.73
N ASP A 261 -6.03 -1.94 -7.13
CA ASP A 261 -7.35 -2.56 -7.26
C ASP A 261 -7.45 -3.62 -8.36
N THR A 262 -6.42 -3.78 -9.21
CA THR A 262 -6.45 -4.65 -10.40
C THR A 262 -5.12 -5.34 -10.71
N LEU A 263 -3.99 -4.86 -10.21
CA LEU A 263 -2.64 -5.33 -10.51
C LEU A 263 -1.86 -5.74 -9.27
N ILE A 264 -1.02 -6.75 -9.47
CA ILE A 264 0.04 -7.16 -8.57
C ILE A 264 1.39 -7.14 -9.30
N GLU A 265 2.40 -6.54 -8.69
CA GLU A 265 3.75 -6.39 -9.24
C GLU A 265 4.81 -6.75 -8.20
N ASP A 266 5.90 -7.41 -8.62
CA ASP A 266 7.09 -7.60 -7.80
C ASP A 266 7.94 -6.33 -7.86
N VAL A 267 8.00 -5.61 -6.75
CA VAL A 267 8.79 -4.37 -6.60
C VAL A 267 10.02 -4.59 -5.73
N SER A 268 10.40 -5.85 -5.48
CA SER A 268 11.53 -6.21 -4.61
C SER A 268 12.83 -5.52 -5.00
N ALA A 269 13.11 -5.37 -6.31
CA ALA A 269 14.34 -4.74 -6.79
C ALA A 269 14.49 -3.27 -6.33
N LYS A 270 13.39 -2.56 -6.12
CA LYS A 270 13.40 -1.17 -5.65
C LYS A 270 13.76 -1.05 -4.16
N TYR A 271 13.39 -2.06 -3.36
CA TYR A 271 13.45 -1.98 -1.89
C TYR A 271 14.54 -2.84 -1.26
N ILE A 272 14.93 -3.94 -1.92
CA ILE A 272 15.88 -4.93 -1.41
C ILE A 272 17.23 -4.71 -2.09
N THR A 273 17.91 -3.63 -1.72
CA THR A 273 19.24 -3.28 -2.22
C THR A 273 20.36 -4.00 -1.46
N GLN A 274 20.09 -4.45 -0.23
CA GLN A 274 20.96 -5.26 0.61
C GLN A 274 20.15 -6.13 1.57
N GLY A 275 20.81 -7.03 2.32
CA GLY A 275 20.12 -7.85 3.34
C GLY A 275 19.07 -8.81 2.77
N ARG A 276 19.25 -9.28 1.52
CA ARG A 276 18.28 -10.15 0.85
C ARG A 276 18.19 -11.52 1.52
N LEU A 277 17.00 -11.90 1.94
CA LEU A 277 16.69 -13.24 2.43
C LEU A 277 16.61 -14.25 1.28
N PRO A 278 16.79 -15.56 1.55
CA PRO A 278 16.62 -16.60 0.56
C PRO A 278 15.25 -16.52 -0.14
N LYS A 279 15.27 -16.65 -1.47
CA LYS A 279 14.04 -16.65 -2.26
C LYS A 279 13.22 -17.91 -1.98
N MET A 280 11.95 -17.72 -1.63
CA MET A 280 10.99 -18.81 -1.39
C MET A 280 10.58 -19.57 -2.67
N LEU A 281 10.65 -18.91 -3.83
CA LEU A 281 10.33 -19.42 -5.16
C LEU A 281 11.33 -18.84 -6.17
N ASP A 282 11.54 -19.51 -7.29
CA ASP A 282 12.37 -18.95 -8.37
C ASP A 282 11.65 -17.80 -9.11
N GLU A 283 12.43 -16.93 -9.75
CA GLU A 283 11.90 -15.76 -10.47
C GLU A 283 10.94 -16.14 -11.62
N GLY A 284 11.17 -17.29 -12.26
CA GLY A 284 10.30 -17.80 -13.32
C GLY A 284 8.92 -18.14 -12.80
N THR A 285 8.85 -18.84 -11.67
CA THR A 285 7.60 -19.17 -10.98
C THR A 285 6.85 -17.91 -10.54
N ILE A 286 7.53 -16.94 -9.93
CA ILE A 286 6.92 -15.66 -9.55
C ILE A 286 6.35 -14.95 -10.77
N ARG A 287 7.13 -14.81 -11.84
CA ARG A 287 6.69 -14.12 -13.07
C ARG A 287 5.47 -14.80 -13.71
N ILE A 288 5.44 -16.13 -13.75
CA ILE A 288 4.29 -16.89 -14.25
C ILE A 288 3.05 -16.62 -13.39
N CYS A 289 3.20 -16.66 -12.07
CA CYS A 289 2.10 -16.44 -11.13
C CYS A 289 1.55 -15.02 -11.24
N LEU A 290 2.40 -13.99 -11.20
CA LEU A 290 1.96 -12.59 -11.31
C LEU A 290 1.29 -12.30 -12.65
N TYR A 291 1.84 -12.82 -13.76
CA TYR A 291 1.18 -12.71 -15.06
C TYR A 291 -0.21 -13.34 -15.03
N PHE A 292 -0.33 -14.55 -14.49
CA PHE A 292 -1.62 -15.23 -14.36
C PHE A 292 -2.60 -14.46 -13.47
N PHE A 293 -2.15 -13.94 -12.32
CA PHE A 293 -2.98 -13.15 -11.41
C PHE A 293 -3.50 -11.88 -12.08
N ASN A 294 -2.65 -11.15 -12.79
CA ASN A 294 -3.05 -9.95 -13.52
C ASN A 294 -4.03 -10.27 -14.68
N GLN A 295 -3.83 -11.37 -15.42
CA GLN A 295 -4.81 -11.80 -16.43
C GLN A 295 -6.16 -12.19 -15.80
N LYS A 296 -6.14 -12.83 -14.63
CA LYS A 296 -7.35 -13.18 -13.89
C LYS A 296 -8.05 -11.97 -13.31
N ALA A 297 -7.33 -10.98 -12.79
CA ALA A 297 -7.90 -9.74 -12.31
C ALA A 297 -8.61 -8.97 -13.42
N LEU A 298 -7.97 -8.85 -14.60
CA LEU A 298 -8.59 -8.27 -15.79
C LEU A 298 -9.88 -9.01 -16.19
N GLN A 299 -9.86 -10.36 -16.17
CA GLN A 299 -11.04 -11.17 -16.45
C GLN A 299 -12.16 -10.90 -15.42
N MET A 300 -11.84 -10.80 -14.13
CA MET A 300 -12.82 -10.59 -13.05
C MET A 300 -13.59 -9.29 -13.18
N VAL A 301 -12.97 -8.24 -13.70
CA VAL A 301 -13.62 -6.92 -13.88
C VAL A 301 -14.16 -6.71 -15.29
N SER A 302 -13.99 -7.67 -16.19
CA SER A 302 -14.28 -7.53 -17.63
C SER A 302 -15.74 -7.30 -18.00
N GLU A 303 -16.67 -7.65 -17.10
CA GLU A 303 -18.11 -7.42 -17.28
C GLU A 303 -18.52 -5.97 -16.99
N ASN A 304 -17.77 -5.26 -16.15
CA ASN A 304 -17.97 -3.83 -15.90
C ASN A 304 -17.05 -3.01 -16.82
N THR A 305 -17.64 -2.27 -17.75
CA THR A 305 -16.90 -1.54 -18.80
C THR A 305 -15.91 -0.53 -18.22
N GLU A 306 -16.30 0.24 -17.21
CA GLU A 306 -15.47 1.27 -16.59
C GLU A 306 -14.32 0.66 -15.78
N ALA A 307 -14.63 -0.34 -14.95
CA ALA A 307 -13.63 -1.07 -14.18
C ALA A 307 -12.63 -1.78 -15.11
N PHE A 308 -13.10 -2.39 -16.19
CA PHE A 308 -12.25 -3.06 -17.17
C PHE A 308 -11.35 -2.08 -17.92
N TYR A 309 -11.90 -0.94 -18.36
CA TYR A 309 -11.11 0.12 -19.00
C TYR A 309 -10.00 0.62 -18.05
N SER A 310 -10.36 0.93 -16.80
CA SER A 310 -9.42 1.37 -15.76
C SER A 310 -8.31 0.34 -15.53
N ALA A 311 -8.67 -0.94 -15.40
CA ALA A 311 -7.75 -2.05 -15.22
C ALA A 311 -6.80 -2.23 -16.41
N LEU A 312 -7.32 -2.18 -17.64
CA LEU A 312 -6.52 -2.29 -18.86
C LEU A 312 -5.52 -1.15 -18.99
N VAL A 313 -5.95 0.09 -18.71
CA VAL A 313 -5.06 1.26 -18.74
C VAL A 313 -3.91 1.07 -17.74
N LYS A 314 -4.20 0.63 -16.52
CA LYS A 314 -3.17 0.32 -15.50
C LYS A 314 -2.23 -0.79 -16.01
N TYR A 315 -2.78 -1.89 -16.51
CA TYR A 315 -2.01 -3.03 -17.01
C TYR A 315 -1.06 -2.64 -18.16
N HIS A 316 -1.54 -1.88 -19.14
CA HIS A 316 -0.73 -1.43 -20.27
C HIS A 316 0.36 -0.43 -19.87
N ARG A 317 0.08 0.44 -18.89
CA ARG A 317 1.11 1.33 -18.32
C ARG A 317 2.21 0.55 -17.62
N CYS A 318 1.86 -0.43 -16.78
CA CYS A 318 2.81 -1.34 -16.14
C CYS A 318 3.70 -2.05 -17.18
N LEU A 319 3.09 -2.65 -18.21
CA LEU A 319 3.85 -3.30 -19.29
C LEU A 319 4.80 -2.33 -20.01
N SER A 320 4.37 -1.08 -20.22
CA SER A 320 5.18 -0.05 -20.87
C SER A 320 6.36 0.40 -20.00
N ALA A 321 6.15 0.52 -18.68
CA ALA A 321 7.20 0.86 -17.72
C ALA A 321 8.27 -0.25 -17.66
N ASN A 322 7.84 -1.52 -17.52
CA ASN A 322 8.75 -2.67 -17.46
C ASN A 322 9.59 -2.82 -18.74
N ARG A 323 9.07 -2.40 -19.91
CA ARG A 323 9.84 -2.37 -21.17
C ARG A 323 10.92 -1.29 -21.16
N LYS A 324 10.65 -0.13 -20.57
CA LYS A 324 11.62 0.99 -20.47
C LYS A 324 12.74 0.64 -19.48
N GLU A 325 12.41 0.06 -18.33
CA GLU A 325 13.41 -0.31 -17.32
C GLU A 325 14.39 -1.38 -17.84
N ASN A 326 13.92 -2.36 -18.62
CA ASN A 326 14.80 -3.32 -19.29
C ASN A 326 15.77 -2.71 -20.33
N GLY A 327 15.56 -1.44 -20.72
CA GLY A 327 16.43 -0.70 -21.65
C GLY A 327 17.36 0.32 -20.98
N THR A 328 17.21 0.59 -19.68
CA THR A 328 17.95 1.65 -18.99
C THR A 328 18.69 1.07 -17.78
N LYS A 329 20.03 1.07 -17.81
CA LYS A 329 20.86 0.69 -16.65
C LYS A 329 20.66 1.69 -15.51
N SER A 330 20.68 1.13 -14.29
CA SER A 330 20.68 1.74 -12.94
C SER A 330 21.00 3.23 -12.86
N ARG A 331 20.15 3.95 -12.12
CA ARG A 331 20.38 5.35 -11.71
C ARG A 331 21.50 5.43 -10.68
N ASN A 332 22.26 6.53 -10.71
CA ASN A 332 23.24 6.90 -9.69
C ASN A 332 22.54 7.21 -8.36
N GLU A 333 23.04 6.58 -7.29
CA GLU A 333 22.69 6.85 -5.90
C GLU A 333 23.04 8.30 -5.53
N SER A 334 22.11 9.02 -4.92
CA SER A 334 22.39 10.27 -4.21
C SER A 334 21.48 10.43 -2.99
N SER A 335 21.24 9.35 -2.25
CA SER A 335 20.84 9.40 -0.85
C SER A 335 22.11 9.24 -0.01
N THR A 336 22.72 10.35 0.41
CA THR A 336 23.75 10.29 1.47
C THR A 336 23.15 9.61 2.70
N LEU A 337 23.84 8.59 3.23
CA LEU A 337 23.44 7.80 4.42
C LEU A 337 22.94 8.66 5.60
N THR A 338 23.40 9.91 5.70
CA THR A 338 22.97 10.91 6.69
C THR A 338 21.50 11.32 6.62
N SER A 339 20.75 11.05 5.54
CA SER A 339 19.32 11.40 5.42
C SER A 339 18.33 10.27 5.76
N LEU A 340 18.83 9.05 6.01
CA LEU A 340 18.02 7.89 6.39
C LEU A 340 17.90 7.84 7.91
N LEU A 341 16.70 8.06 8.43
CA LEU A 341 16.42 8.03 9.86
C LEU A 341 16.24 6.57 10.33
N PRO A 342 16.59 6.25 11.58
CA PRO A 342 16.22 4.97 12.18
C PRO A 342 14.69 4.89 12.31
N ARG A 343 14.18 3.66 12.49
CA ARG A 343 12.74 3.39 12.64
C ARG A 343 12.12 4.25 13.74
N GLN A 344 11.06 4.98 13.39
CA GLN A 344 10.35 5.87 14.29
C GLN A 344 9.04 5.26 14.83
N SER A 345 8.48 4.26 14.14
CA SER A 345 7.26 3.55 14.54
C SER A 345 7.55 2.20 15.21
N GLY A 346 6.85 1.91 16.30
CA GLY A 346 7.06 0.70 17.09
C GLY A 346 8.36 0.76 17.93
N SER A 347 8.30 0.33 19.19
CA SER A 347 9.50 0.24 20.02
C SER A 347 10.41 -0.91 19.56
N ALA A 348 11.71 -0.86 19.86
CA ALA A 348 12.64 -1.93 19.49
C ALA A 348 12.24 -3.31 20.09
N SER A 349 11.68 -3.33 21.29
CA SER A 349 11.15 -4.56 21.88
C SER A 349 9.92 -5.06 21.12
N TRP A 350 9.01 -4.16 20.75
CA TRP A 350 7.80 -4.48 20.00
C TRP A 350 8.13 -5.10 18.64
N THR A 351 9.03 -4.48 17.88
CA THR A 351 9.39 -4.94 16.53
C THR A 351 10.13 -6.28 16.58
N SER A 352 10.95 -6.50 17.60
CA SER A 352 11.66 -7.77 17.80
C SER A 352 10.72 -8.91 18.18
N GLU A 353 9.76 -8.69 19.09
CA GLU A 353 8.79 -9.72 19.52
C GLU A 353 7.94 -10.24 18.36
N ARG A 354 7.76 -9.44 17.30
CA ARG A 354 6.92 -9.75 16.15
C ARG A 354 7.69 -10.16 14.90
N GLY A 355 9.02 -10.22 14.96
CA GLY A 355 9.86 -10.59 13.80
C GLY A 355 9.88 -9.52 12.68
N GLU A 356 9.44 -8.30 12.95
CA GLU A 356 9.34 -7.23 11.95
C GLU A 356 10.71 -6.74 11.45
N ASN A 357 11.80 -7.13 12.13
CA ASN A 357 13.19 -6.86 11.74
C ASN A 357 13.72 -7.82 10.65
N GLY A 358 12.95 -8.86 10.29
CA GLY A 358 13.38 -9.88 9.32
C GLY A 358 14.42 -10.85 9.87
N LEU A 359 14.37 -11.12 11.19
CA LEU A 359 15.22 -12.08 11.91
C LEU A 359 14.39 -13.24 12.43
#